data_AF-A0A970VRJ3-F1
#
_entry.id   AF-A0A970VRJ3-F1
#
_cell.length_a   1.000
_cell.length_b   1.000
_cell.length_c   1.000
_cell.angle_alpha   90.00
_cell.angle_beta   90.00
_cell.angle_gamma   90.00
#
_symmetry.space_group_name_H-M   'P 1'
#
loop_
_entity.id
_entity.type
_entity.pdbx_description
1 polymer ?
#
loop_
_entity_poly.entity_id
_entity_poly.type
_entity_poly.pdbx_seq_one_letter_code
_entity_poly.pdbx_strand_id
1 'polypeptide(L)'
;MSKQMLATLTAEHLAVLAMADNLRAKLAGAGASGELNGVKDQLREFAGVVNQAINQHFVQEEEELYPKLLKTNPGLDSTVSALRQDHEAIKQACCRLQAELRDDGPAAGNILDCGNALLDCIEAHFRREHDAFAAMVSKK
;
A
#
# COMPACT_ATOMS: atom_id res chain seq x y z
N MET A 1 -5.72 -19.73 10.27
CA MET A 1 -5.87 -18.28 10.50
C MET A 1 -7.12 -18.04 11.33
N SER A 2 -7.04 -17.25 12.40
CA SER A 2 -8.25 -16.92 13.19
C SER A 2 -9.10 -15.90 12.40
N LYS A 3 -10.43 -15.96 12.53
CA LYS A 3 -11.32 -14.95 11.94
C LYS A 3 -10.99 -13.52 12.40
N GLN A 4 -10.47 -13.40 13.61
CA GLN A 4 -10.04 -12.15 14.22
C GLN A 4 -8.85 -11.54 13.48
N MET A 5 -7.85 -12.34 13.09
CA MET A 5 -6.69 -11.85 12.33
C MET A 5 -7.11 -11.27 10.97
N LEU A 6 -7.97 -11.98 10.23
CA LEU A 6 -8.45 -11.49 8.93
C LEU A 6 -9.25 -10.19 9.08
N ALA A 7 -10.11 -10.09 10.10
CA ALA A 7 -10.88 -8.88 10.36
C ALA A 7 -9.98 -7.67 10.71
N THR A 8 -8.90 -7.89 11.47
CA THR A 8 -7.90 -6.85 11.75
C THR A 8 -7.20 -6.39 10.48
N LEU A 9 -6.68 -7.32 9.65
CA LEU A 9 -6.00 -6.98 8.39
C LEU A 9 -6.93 -6.19 7.46
N THR A 10 -8.17 -6.64 7.29
CA THR A 10 -9.16 -5.92 6.48
C THR A 10 -9.43 -4.50 7.02
N ALA A 11 -9.52 -4.34 8.34
CA ALA A 11 -9.71 -3.01 8.93
C ALA A 11 -8.52 -2.08 8.69
N GLU A 12 -7.29 -2.60 8.77
CA GLU A 12 -6.06 -1.88 8.43
C GLU A 12 -6.06 -1.44 6.96
N HIS A 13 -6.42 -2.33 6.04
CA HIS A 13 -6.50 -2.01 4.60
C HIS A 13 -7.52 -0.91 4.33
N LEU A 14 -8.72 -1.01 4.92
CA LEU A 14 -9.77 0.00 4.73
C LEU A 14 -9.34 1.38 5.26
N ALA A 15 -8.64 1.42 6.39
CA ALA A 15 -8.11 2.67 6.93
C ALA A 15 -7.08 3.31 5.99
N VAL A 16 -6.13 2.51 5.47
CA VAL A 16 -5.11 3.01 4.53
C VAL A 16 -5.74 3.43 3.19
N LEU A 17 -6.71 2.68 2.67
CA LEU A 17 -7.43 3.04 1.44
C LEU A 17 -8.20 4.36 1.59
N ALA A 18 -8.85 4.59 2.74
CA ALA A 18 -9.53 5.86 3.00
C ALA A 18 -8.54 7.04 3.04
N MET A 19 -7.35 6.85 3.61
CA MET A 19 -6.27 7.85 3.55
C MET A 19 -5.79 8.07 2.11
N ALA A 20 -5.63 6.99 1.34
CA ALA A 20 -5.18 7.03 -0.04
C ALA A 20 -6.16 7.81 -0.94
N ASP A 21 -7.46 7.56 -0.82
CA ASP A 21 -8.51 8.28 -1.55
C ASP A 21 -8.52 9.77 -1.23
N ASN A 22 -8.35 10.11 0.05
CA ASN A 22 -8.27 11.50 0.48
C ASN A 22 -7.06 12.23 -0.13
N LEU A 23 -5.90 11.57 -0.16
CA LEU A 23 -4.70 12.10 -0.79
C LEU A 23 -4.84 12.23 -2.30
N ARG A 24 -5.44 11.24 -2.97
CA ARG A 24 -5.66 11.28 -4.43
C ARG A 24 -6.50 12.50 -4.83
N ALA A 25 -7.56 12.81 -4.08
CA ALA A 25 -8.36 14.01 -4.32
C ALA A 25 -7.53 15.31 -4.18
N LYS A 26 -6.61 15.36 -3.22
CA LYS A 26 -5.74 16.52 -2.99
C LYS A 26 -4.63 16.65 -4.03
N LEU A 27 -4.04 15.54 -4.45
CA LEU A 27 -3.06 15.49 -5.55
C LEU A 27 -3.69 16.01 -6.85
N ALA A 28 -4.91 15.58 -7.17
CA ALA A 28 -5.64 16.08 -8.33
C ALA A 28 -5.88 17.59 -8.25
N GLY A 29 -6.30 18.09 -7.07
CA GLY A 29 -6.48 19.52 -6.84
C GLY A 29 -5.19 20.33 -6.99
N ALA A 30 -4.07 19.82 -6.46
CA ALA A 30 -2.76 20.46 -6.56
C ALA A 30 -2.21 20.45 -8.00
N GLY A 31 -2.43 19.38 -8.76
CA GLY A 31 -2.07 19.33 -10.17
C GLY A 31 -2.80 20.37 -11.02
N ALA A 32 -4.06 20.67 -10.68
CA ALA A 32 -4.84 21.69 -11.37
C ALA A 32 -4.45 23.13 -10.99
N SER A 33 -4.08 23.37 -9.73
CA SER A 33 -3.75 24.71 -9.22
C SER A 33 -2.26 25.07 -9.31
N GLY A 34 -1.37 24.08 -9.40
CA GLY A 34 0.09 24.25 -9.27
C GLY A 34 0.58 24.41 -7.82
N GLU A 35 -0.32 24.40 -6.83
CA GLU A 35 0.00 24.62 -5.41
C GLU A 35 0.19 23.30 -4.65
N LEU A 36 1.45 22.97 -4.34
CA LEU A 36 1.80 21.71 -3.67
C LEU A 36 2.04 21.80 -2.17
N ASN A 37 2.22 23.00 -1.61
CA ASN A 37 2.72 23.15 -0.23
C ASN A 37 1.84 22.44 0.81
N GLY A 38 0.52 22.54 0.70
CA GLY A 38 -0.40 21.85 1.62
C GLY A 38 -0.50 20.33 1.41
N VAL A 39 -0.09 19.82 0.25
CA VAL A 39 -0.15 18.38 -0.09
C VAL A 39 1.15 17.67 0.31
N LYS A 40 2.29 18.35 0.24
CA LYS A 40 3.60 17.78 0.61
C LYS A 40 3.61 17.22 2.04
N ASP A 41 3.07 17.95 3.01
CA ASP A 41 3.06 17.50 4.41
C ASP A 41 2.21 16.25 4.62
N GLN A 42 1.08 16.16 3.91
CA GLN A 42 0.21 14.98 3.98
C GLN A 42 0.84 13.78 3.26
N LEU A 43 1.57 14.00 2.16
CA LEU A 43 2.36 12.95 1.52
C LEU A 43 3.49 12.45 2.43
N ARG A 44 4.15 13.35 3.19
CA ARG A 44 5.17 12.97 4.18
C ARG A 44 4.57 12.12 5.29
N GLU A 45 3.44 12.56 5.85
CA GLU A 45 2.72 11.82 6.88
C GLU A 45 2.31 10.43 6.38
N PHE A 46 1.70 10.35 5.19
CA PHE A 46 1.28 9.10 4.59
C PHE A 46 2.45 8.17 4.29
N ALA A 47 3.55 8.68 3.71
CA ALA A 47 4.76 7.90 3.50
C ALA A 47 5.36 7.40 4.82
N GLY A 48 5.22 8.17 5.90
CA GLY A 48 5.56 7.75 7.26
C GLY A 48 4.69 6.59 7.76
N VAL A 49 3.37 6.69 7.59
CA VAL A 49 2.41 5.63 7.93
C VAL A 49 2.70 4.35 7.13
N VAL A 50 2.91 4.46 5.82
CA VAL A 50 3.31 3.33 4.96
C VAL A 50 4.61 2.71 5.47
N ASN A 51 5.64 3.51 5.74
CA ASN A 51 6.90 2.95 6.24
C ASN A 51 6.81 2.28 7.61
N GLN A 52 5.91 2.72 8.49
CA GLN A 52 5.81 2.17 9.83
C GLN A 52 4.80 1.03 9.91
N ALA A 53 3.54 1.31 9.57
CA ALA A 53 2.43 0.38 9.72
C ALA A 53 2.49 -0.73 8.65
N ILE A 54 2.71 -0.37 7.39
CA ILE A 54 2.68 -1.34 6.29
C ILE A 54 3.92 -2.23 6.29
N ASN A 55 5.09 -1.74 6.70
CA ASN A 55 6.25 -2.64 6.82
C ASN A 55 6.07 -3.70 7.91
N GLN A 56 5.45 -3.35 9.04
CA GLN A 56 5.11 -4.34 10.05
C GLN A 56 4.06 -5.33 9.55
N HIS A 57 3.08 -4.85 8.79
CA HIS A 57 2.08 -5.67 8.13
C HIS A 57 2.73 -6.69 7.18
N PHE A 58 3.60 -6.25 6.26
CA PHE A 58 4.31 -7.12 5.34
C PHE A 58 5.13 -8.21 6.05
N VAL A 59 5.79 -7.87 7.16
CA VAL A 59 6.54 -8.86 7.97
C VAL A 59 5.60 -9.90 8.55
N GLN A 60 4.46 -9.50 9.12
CA GLN A 60 3.47 -10.44 9.64
C GLN A 60 2.94 -11.36 8.53
N GLU A 61 2.73 -10.83 7.34
CA GLU A 61 2.25 -11.63 6.23
C GLU A 61 3.30 -12.60 5.72
N GLU A 62 4.52 -12.13 5.49
CA GLU A 62 5.60 -12.95 4.94
C GLU A 62 6.12 -14.02 5.90
N GLU A 63 6.22 -13.69 7.19
CA GLU A 63 6.77 -14.58 8.21
C GLU A 63 5.71 -15.49 8.84
N GLU A 64 4.45 -15.05 8.90
CA GLU A 64 3.39 -15.84 9.56
C GLU A 64 2.27 -16.29 8.63
N LEU A 65 1.66 -15.37 7.87
CA LEU A 65 0.44 -15.67 7.13
C LEU A 65 0.71 -16.54 5.91
N TYR A 66 1.59 -16.09 5.02
CA TYR A 66 1.90 -16.75 3.76
C TYR A 66 2.46 -18.16 3.95
N PRO A 67 3.35 -18.46 4.93
CA PRO A 67 3.78 -19.83 5.18
C PRO A 67 2.63 -20.75 5.59
N LYS A 68 1.73 -20.29 6.47
CA LYS A 68 0.53 -21.05 6.87
C LYS A 68 -0.42 -21.22 5.69
N LEU A 69 -0.53 -20.21 4.83
CA LEU A 69 -1.36 -20.23 3.64
C LEU A 69 -0.86 -21.27 2.63
N LEU A 70 0.43 -21.24 2.28
CA LEU A 70 1.03 -22.18 1.33
C LEU A 70 1.02 -23.62 1.84
N LYS A 71 1.17 -23.83 3.15
CA LYS A 71 1.03 -25.16 3.75
C LYS A 71 -0.37 -25.76 3.57
N THR A 72 -1.41 -24.92 3.62
CA THR A 72 -2.80 -25.37 3.50
C THR A 72 -3.31 -25.35 2.06
N ASN A 73 -2.75 -24.48 1.21
CA ASN A 73 -3.14 -24.29 -0.18
C ASN A 73 -1.90 -24.07 -1.07
N PRO A 74 -1.14 -25.13 -1.41
CA PRO A 74 0.08 -25.00 -2.20
C PRO A 74 -0.13 -24.36 -3.59
N GLY A 75 -1.34 -24.47 -4.15
CA GLY A 75 -1.70 -23.85 -5.43
C GLY A 75 -1.72 -22.31 -5.43
N LEU A 76 -1.50 -21.66 -4.28
CA LEU A 76 -1.41 -20.20 -4.16
C LEU A 76 0.02 -19.65 -4.28
N ASP A 77 1.02 -20.49 -4.58
CA ASP A 77 2.43 -20.07 -4.66
C ASP A 77 2.65 -18.85 -5.56
N SER A 78 2.07 -18.86 -6.77
CA SER A 78 2.15 -17.72 -7.70
C SER A 78 1.46 -16.46 -7.17
N THR A 79 0.37 -16.62 -6.41
CA THR A 79 -0.36 -15.49 -5.80
C THR A 79 0.48 -14.87 -4.69
N VAL A 80 1.04 -15.69 -3.79
CA VAL A 80 1.95 -15.23 -2.73
C VAL A 80 3.22 -14.60 -3.30
N SER A 81 3.76 -15.16 -4.39
CA SER A 81 4.90 -14.56 -5.08
C SER A 81 4.57 -13.17 -5.63
N ALA A 82 3.40 -13.00 -6.25
CA ALA A 82 2.94 -11.69 -6.73
C ALA A 82 2.75 -10.69 -5.59
N LEU A 83 2.17 -11.12 -4.45
CA LEU A 83 2.00 -10.25 -3.28
C LEU A 83 3.32 -9.75 -2.69
N ARG A 84 4.33 -10.63 -2.60
CA ARG A 84 5.69 -10.22 -2.18
C ARG A 84 6.32 -9.22 -3.15
N GLN A 85 6.06 -9.35 -4.46
CA GLN A 85 6.52 -8.37 -5.44
C GLN A 85 5.80 -7.03 -5.25
N ASP A 86 4.50 -7.05 -4.93
CA ASP A 86 3.74 -5.86 -4.60
C ASP A 86 4.32 -5.14 -3.36
N HIS A 87 4.73 -5.89 -2.31
CA HIS A 87 5.41 -5.30 -1.13
C HIS A 87 6.68 -4.54 -1.51
N GLU A 88 7.52 -5.14 -2.35
CA GLU A 88 8.76 -4.52 -2.81
C GLU A 88 8.47 -3.28 -3.67
N ALA A 89 7.46 -3.34 -4.54
CA ALA A 89 7.03 -2.20 -5.34
C ALA A 89 6.56 -1.03 -4.46
N ILE A 90 5.77 -1.30 -3.40
CA ILE A 90 5.31 -0.29 -2.45
C ILE A 90 6.50 0.34 -1.71
N LYS A 91 7.46 -0.47 -1.23
CA LYS A 91 8.69 0.04 -0.58
C LYS A 91 9.47 0.96 -1.51
N GLN A 92 9.66 0.56 -2.77
CA GLN A 92 10.37 1.36 -3.76
C GLN A 92 9.64 2.67 -4.08
N ALA A 93 8.31 2.62 -4.26
CA ALA A 93 7.49 3.81 -4.51
C ALA A 93 7.55 4.79 -3.32
N CYS A 94 7.48 4.27 -2.10
CA CYS A 94 7.60 5.07 -0.88
C CYS A 94 8.98 5.73 -0.77
N CYS A 95 10.07 4.98 -1.00
CA CYS A 95 11.43 5.52 -1.00
C CYS A 95 11.61 6.64 -2.05
N ARG A 96 11.06 6.46 -3.26
CA ARG A 96 11.11 7.49 -4.32
C ARG A 96 10.35 8.74 -3.91
N LEU A 97 9.11 8.60 -3.42
CA LEU A 97 8.32 9.72 -2.94
C LEU A 97 9.04 10.48 -1.81
N GLN A 98 9.65 9.75 -0.87
CA GLN A 98 10.41 10.37 0.22
C GLN A 98 11.65 11.12 -0.25
N ALA A 99 12.35 10.62 -1.28
CA ALA A 99 13.46 11.33 -1.88
C ALA A 99 12.99 12.64 -2.51
N GLU A 100 11.94 12.60 -3.33
CA GLU A 100 11.34 13.81 -3.94
C GLU A 100 10.81 14.78 -2.88
N LEU A 101 10.37 14.33 -1.70
CA LEU A 101 9.88 15.22 -0.64
C LEU A 101 10.98 15.88 0.19
N ARG A 102 12.24 15.42 0.08
CA ARG A 102 13.42 15.94 0.80
C ARG A 102 14.21 16.94 -0.02
N ASP A 103 14.24 16.81 -1.33
CA ASP A 103 14.96 17.74 -2.18
C ASP A 103 14.31 19.14 -2.15
N ASP A 104 15.14 20.18 -2.13
CA ASP A 104 14.69 21.59 -2.07
C ASP A 104 14.21 22.13 -3.44
N GLY A 105 14.24 21.32 -4.51
CA GLY A 105 13.76 21.70 -5.84
C GLY A 105 13.13 20.59 -6.69
N PRO A 106 12.29 19.70 -6.17
CA PRO A 106 11.65 18.68 -6.98
C PRO A 106 10.66 19.37 -7.91
N ALA A 107 10.63 18.96 -9.18
CA ALA A 107 9.59 19.41 -10.08
C ALA A 107 8.23 19.00 -9.50
N ALA A 108 7.28 19.91 -9.46
CA ALA A 108 5.93 19.64 -8.94
C ALA A 108 5.31 18.36 -9.52
N GLY A 109 5.57 18.11 -10.82
CA GLY A 109 5.17 16.90 -11.51
C GLY A 109 5.72 15.61 -10.88
N ASN A 110 7.00 15.57 -10.50
CA ASN A 110 7.61 14.37 -9.92
C ASN A 110 6.95 13.96 -8.59
N ILE A 111 6.60 14.93 -7.74
CA ILE A 111 5.93 14.67 -6.47
C ILE A 111 4.53 14.11 -6.72
N LEU A 112 3.81 14.68 -7.69
CA LEU A 112 2.48 14.20 -8.07
C LEU A 112 2.55 12.78 -8.63
N ASP A 113 3.50 12.51 -9.52
CA ASP A 113 3.69 11.21 -10.14
C ASP A 113 4.09 10.15 -9.10
N CYS A 114 5.05 10.45 -8.24
CA CYS A 114 5.46 9.54 -7.17
C CYS A 114 4.34 9.30 -6.15
N GLY A 115 3.58 10.36 -5.82
CA GLY A 115 2.42 10.26 -4.94
C GLY A 115 1.38 9.32 -5.52
N ASN A 116 0.95 9.54 -6.76
CA ASN A 116 -0.04 8.67 -7.42
C ASN A 116 0.47 7.24 -7.58
N ALA A 117 1.74 7.04 -7.98
CA ALA A 117 2.32 5.72 -8.12
C ALA A 117 2.28 4.91 -6.80
N LEU A 118 2.60 5.55 -5.67
CA LEU A 118 2.50 4.89 -4.35
C LEU A 118 1.05 4.48 -4.03
N LEU A 119 0.10 5.38 -4.27
CA LEU A 119 -1.32 5.12 -4.01
C LEU A 119 -1.85 3.97 -4.87
N ASP A 120 -1.48 3.94 -6.15
CA ASP A 120 -1.87 2.89 -7.09
C ASP A 120 -1.29 1.53 -6.68
N CYS A 121 -0.02 1.48 -6.25
CA CYS A 121 0.60 0.26 -5.75
C CYS A 121 -0.14 -0.31 -4.52
N ILE A 122 -0.48 0.55 -3.56
CA ILE A 122 -1.18 0.14 -2.33
C ILE A 122 -2.58 -0.38 -2.65
N GLU A 123 -3.32 0.32 -3.51
CA GLU A 123 -4.67 -0.10 -3.91
C GLU A 123 -4.65 -1.43 -4.65
N ALA A 124 -3.71 -1.61 -5.58
CA ALA A 124 -3.58 -2.84 -6.35
C ALA A 124 -3.22 -4.03 -5.45
N HIS A 125 -2.29 -3.82 -4.51
CA HIS A 125 -1.89 -4.83 -3.52
C HIS A 125 -3.07 -5.29 -2.66
N PHE A 126 -3.75 -4.36 -1.98
CA PHE A 126 -4.89 -4.74 -1.11
C PHE A 126 -6.05 -5.37 -1.87
N ARG A 127 -6.29 -4.96 -3.12
CA ARG A 127 -7.27 -5.63 -3.97
C ARG A 127 -6.90 -7.09 -4.21
N ARG A 128 -5.63 -7.35 -4.59
CA ARG A 128 -5.12 -8.71 -4.83
C ARG A 128 -5.22 -9.57 -3.57
N GLU A 129 -4.93 -9.01 -2.41
CA GLU A 129 -5.04 -9.72 -1.13
C GLU A 129 -6.48 -10.05 -0.76
N HIS A 130 -7.39 -9.08 -0.88
CA HIS A 130 -8.80 -9.31 -0.63
C HIS A 130 -9.36 -10.39 -1.57
N ASP A 131 -8.98 -10.38 -2.85
CA ASP A 131 -9.38 -11.42 -3.81
C ASP A 131 -8.83 -12.80 -3.41
N ALA A 132 -7.55 -12.86 -3.03
CA ALA A 132 -6.90 -14.09 -2.57
C ALA A 132 -7.59 -14.65 -1.30
N PHE A 133 -7.88 -13.80 -0.33
CA PHE A 133 -8.52 -14.21 0.92
C PHE A 133 -9.99 -14.58 0.73
N ALA A 134 -10.73 -13.86 -0.11
CA ALA A 134 -12.13 -14.17 -0.44
C ALA A 134 -12.26 -15.54 -1.13
N ALA A 135 -11.34 -15.85 -2.05
CA ALA A 135 -11.27 -17.15 -2.73
C ALA A 135 -11.05 -18.32 -1.75
N MET A 136 -10.39 -18.07 -0.61
CA MET A 136 -10.19 -19.08 0.43
C MET A 136 -11.44 -19.31 1.29
N VAL A 137 -12.18 -18.24 1.61
CA VAL A 137 -13.39 -18.34 2.45
C VAL A 137 -14.54 -18.99 1.69
N SER A 138 -14.55 -18.85 0.35
CA SER A 138 -15.61 -19.36 -0.52
C SER A 138 -15.47 -20.84 -0.91
N LYS A 139 -14.31 -21.48 -0.68
CA LYS A 139 -14.06 -22.91 -0.97
C LYS A 139 -14.45 -23.86 0.17
N LYS A 140 -15.46 -23.49 0.97
CA LYS A 140 -16.01 -24.36 2.02
C LYS A 140 -17.10 -25.30 1.50
#